data_AF-A0A7W0H7K8-F1
#
_entry.id   AF-A0A7W0H7K8-F1
#
_cell.length_a   1.000
_cell.length_b   1.000
_cell.length_c   1.000
_cell.angle_alpha   90.00
_cell.angle_beta   90.00
_cell.angle_gamma   90.00
#
_symmetry.space_group_name_H-M   'P 1'
#
loop_
_entity.id
_entity.type
_entity.pdbx_description
1 polymer ?
#
loop_
_entity_poly.entity_id
_entity_poly.type
_entity_poly.pdbx_seq_one_letter_code
_entity_poly.pdbx_strand_id
1 'polypeptide(L)'
;MKPSVLLLTLALVPVALPACGLGSDDAGGSDDLDDRTAAMTCLQDAGIDARLEGPEGEQEIVIDGGANPPRIKFFLTAGEAEAEQFQGRGEGAEQIGGTLLYVGDGSDDLLEGVEKCLADL
;
A
#
# COMPACT_ATOMS: atom_id res chain seq x y z
N MET A 1 63.99 -1.48 -38.70
CA MET A 1 63.84 -2.93 -38.42
C MET A 1 62.66 -3.09 -37.47
N LYS A 2 61.63 -3.85 -37.85
CA LYS A 2 60.43 -4.16 -37.03
C LYS A 2 60.82 -5.12 -35.89
N PRO A 3 60.14 -5.03 -34.75
CA PRO A 3 59.19 -6.09 -34.39
C PRO A 3 57.86 -5.46 -33.90
N SER A 4 56.69 -5.72 -34.48
CA SER A 4 55.86 -6.94 -34.32
C SER A 4 55.88 -7.49 -32.90
N VAL A 5 55.07 -6.88 -32.03
CA VAL A 5 54.67 -7.45 -30.74
C VAL A 5 53.27 -8.01 -30.91
N LEU A 6 53.21 -9.33 -30.73
CA LEU A 6 52.04 -10.19 -30.86
C LEU A 6 50.93 -9.82 -29.87
N LEU A 7 49.70 -10.01 -30.37
CA LEU A 7 48.42 -10.09 -29.67
C LEU A 7 48.50 -10.57 -28.21
N LEU A 8 48.02 -9.73 -27.29
CA LEU A 8 47.61 -10.13 -25.95
C LEU A 8 46.14 -10.55 -26.01
N THR A 9 45.87 -11.84 -26.01
CA THR A 9 44.53 -12.42 -25.84
C THR A 9 44.08 -12.22 -24.39
N LEU A 10 43.19 -11.24 -24.18
CA LEU A 10 42.57 -10.96 -22.89
C LEU A 10 41.52 -12.05 -22.60
N ALA A 11 41.80 -12.91 -21.62
CA ALA A 11 40.87 -13.93 -21.15
C ALA A 11 39.68 -13.27 -20.42
N LEU A 12 38.46 -13.60 -20.86
CA LEU A 12 37.20 -13.22 -20.21
C LEU A 12 37.12 -13.87 -18.82
N VAL A 13 36.93 -13.05 -17.77
CA VAL A 13 36.55 -13.50 -16.44
C VAL A 13 35.01 -13.52 -16.37
N PRO A 14 34.35 -14.65 -16.09
CA PRO A 14 32.92 -14.64 -15.79
C PRO A 14 32.71 -14.05 -14.39
N VAL A 15 32.10 -12.87 -14.34
CA VAL A 15 31.59 -12.27 -13.10
C VAL A 15 30.37 -13.09 -12.68
N ALA A 16 30.54 -13.92 -11.66
CA ALA A 16 29.43 -14.53 -10.95
C ALA A 16 28.67 -13.42 -10.22
N LEU A 17 27.56 -12.97 -10.79
CA LEU A 17 26.59 -12.14 -10.08
C LEU A 17 26.03 -13.00 -8.94
N PRO A 18 26.15 -12.58 -7.66
CA PRO A 18 25.39 -13.23 -6.60
C PRO A 18 23.92 -13.14 -6.98
N ALA A 19 23.26 -14.30 -6.96
CA ALA A 19 21.84 -14.42 -7.20
C ALA A 19 21.08 -13.35 -6.42
N CYS A 20 20.22 -12.62 -7.11
CA CYS A 20 19.25 -11.72 -6.50
C CYS A 20 18.43 -12.54 -5.49
N GLY A 21 18.76 -12.41 -4.21
CA GLY A 21 17.87 -12.74 -3.12
C GLY A 21 16.82 -11.64 -3.05
N LEU A 22 15.87 -11.63 -3.99
CA LEU A 22 14.61 -10.90 -3.88
C LEU A 22 13.63 -11.82 -3.14
N GLY A 23 13.85 -11.95 -1.84
CA GLY A 23 12.85 -12.45 -0.91
C GLY A 23 12.55 -11.32 0.06
N SER A 24 11.63 -10.43 -0.32
CA SER A 24 10.98 -9.57 0.67
C SER A 24 9.94 -10.44 1.36
N ASP A 25 10.25 -10.88 2.57
CA ASP A 25 9.28 -11.52 3.48
C ASP A 25 8.19 -10.53 3.96
N ASP A 26 8.28 -9.25 3.60
CA ASP A 26 7.30 -8.20 3.93
C ASP A 26 6.15 -8.06 2.90
N ALA A 27 6.08 -8.95 1.90
CA ALA A 27 4.96 -8.98 0.94
C ALA A 27 3.73 -9.75 1.47
N GLY A 28 3.57 -9.82 2.80
CA GLY A 28 2.41 -10.42 3.44
C GLY A 28 1.32 -9.37 3.62
N GLY A 29 0.55 -9.11 2.57
CA GLY A 29 -0.78 -8.56 2.76
C GLY A 29 -1.72 -9.67 3.17
N SER A 30 -2.51 -9.39 4.20
CA SER A 30 -3.74 -10.11 4.49
C SER A 30 -4.69 -10.02 3.27
N ASP A 31 -5.67 -10.94 3.15
CA ASP A 31 -6.67 -10.84 2.08
C ASP A 31 -7.43 -9.52 2.28
N ASP A 32 -7.51 -8.66 1.26
CA ASP A 32 -8.14 -7.33 1.39
C ASP A 32 -9.61 -7.43 1.82
N LEU A 33 -10.27 -8.56 1.49
CA LEU A 33 -11.61 -8.87 1.97
C LEU A 33 -11.64 -9.08 3.48
N ASP A 34 -10.64 -9.77 4.04
CA ASP A 34 -10.50 -10.01 5.47
C ASP A 34 -10.19 -8.68 6.19
N ASP A 35 -9.28 -7.87 5.66
CA ASP A 35 -8.92 -6.56 6.22
C ASP A 35 -10.09 -5.58 6.22
N ARG A 36 -10.83 -5.51 5.11
CA ARG A 36 -12.03 -4.66 5.02
C ARG A 36 -13.10 -5.10 6.02
N THR A 37 -13.26 -6.40 6.21
CA THR A 37 -14.23 -6.96 7.19
C THR A 37 -13.79 -6.67 8.63
N ALA A 38 -12.50 -6.81 8.93
CA ALA A 38 -11.92 -6.49 10.23
C ALA A 38 -12.05 -4.99 10.55
N ALA A 39 -11.71 -4.11 9.59
CA ALA A 39 -11.86 -2.67 9.71
C ALA A 39 -13.32 -2.27 9.96
N MET A 40 -14.27 -2.79 9.16
CA MET A 40 -15.70 -2.51 9.32
C MET A 40 -16.20 -2.94 10.71
N THR A 41 -15.73 -4.09 11.21
CA THR A 41 -16.11 -4.57 12.55
C THR A 41 -15.55 -3.63 13.64
N CYS A 42 -14.28 -3.23 13.54
CA CYS A 42 -13.68 -2.30 14.49
C CYS A 42 -14.39 -0.94 14.51
N LEU A 43 -14.71 -0.38 13.34
CA LEU A 43 -15.44 0.90 13.23
C LEU A 43 -16.81 0.82 13.91
N GLN A 44 -17.55 -0.28 13.70
CA GLN A 44 -18.83 -0.51 14.36
C GLN A 44 -18.69 -0.62 15.88
N ASP A 45 -17.70 -1.34 16.38
CA ASP A 45 -17.43 -1.48 17.81
C ASP A 45 -17.00 -0.14 18.45
N ALA A 46 -16.32 0.72 17.68
CA ALA A 46 -15.97 2.08 18.08
C ALA A 46 -17.15 3.07 18.01
N GLY A 47 -18.31 2.64 17.49
CA GLY A 47 -19.48 3.50 17.30
C GLY A 47 -19.32 4.53 16.17
N ILE A 48 -18.42 4.27 15.22
CA ILE A 48 -18.19 5.09 14.03
C ILE A 48 -19.13 4.60 12.93
N ASP A 49 -19.98 5.50 12.42
CA ASP A 49 -20.92 5.16 11.35
C ASP A 49 -20.17 5.05 10.01
N ALA A 50 -20.19 3.87 9.43
CA ALA A 50 -19.44 3.53 8.24
C ALA A 50 -20.21 2.53 7.38
N ARG A 51 -20.06 2.64 6.06
CA ARG A 51 -20.74 1.79 5.09
C ARG A 51 -19.84 1.46 3.91
N LEU A 52 -20.12 0.34 3.25
CA LEU A 52 -19.49 0.00 1.98
C LEU A 52 -20.17 0.75 0.84
N GLU A 53 -19.38 1.42 0.01
CA GLU A 53 -19.83 2.03 -1.23
C GLU A 53 -18.97 1.59 -2.41
N GLY A 54 -19.54 1.60 -3.62
CA GLY A 54 -18.87 1.17 -4.85
C GLY A 54 -19.28 -0.22 -5.33
N PRO A 55 -18.81 -0.62 -6.52
CA PRO A 55 -19.09 -1.95 -7.07
C PRO A 55 -18.28 -3.03 -6.35
N GLU A 56 -18.75 -4.28 -6.40
CA GLU A 56 -18.02 -5.43 -5.85
C GLU A 56 -16.59 -5.50 -6.40
N GLY A 57 -15.61 -5.67 -5.53
CA GLY A 57 -14.17 -5.66 -5.88
C GLY A 57 -13.51 -4.28 -5.91
N GLU A 58 -14.27 -3.19 -5.88
CA GLU A 58 -13.75 -1.81 -5.77
C GLU A 58 -14.40 -1.06 -4.59
N GLN A 59 -14.96 -1.81 -3.63
CA GLN A 59 -15.68 -1.20 -2.52
C GLN A 59 -14.74 -0.50 -1.55
N GLU A 60 -15.10 0.73 -1.22
CA GLU A 60 -14.47 1.55 -0.20
C GLU A 60 -15.37 1.59 1.04
N ILE A 61 -14.76 1.77 2.22
CA ILE A 61 -15.51 2.12 3.42
C ILE A 61 -15.67 3.63 3.44
N VAL A 62 -16.90 4.13 3.39
CA VAL A 62 -17.22 5.55 3.54
C VAL A 62 -17.69 5.80 4.96
N ILE A 63 -17.06 6.77 5.62
CA ILE A 63 -17.28 7.12 7.03
C ILE A 63 -18.15 8.38 7.07
N ASP A 64 -19.26 8.33 7.79
CA ASP A 64 -20.22 9.42 7.75
C ASP A 64 -19.60 10.72 8.28
N GLY A 65 -19.75 11.82 7.52
CA GLY A 65 -19.09 13.07 7.83
C GLY A 65 -19.17 14.11 6.72
N GLY A 66 -20.05 15.09 6.85
CA GLY A 66 -20.01 16.30 6.03
C GLY A 66 -20.28 16.09 4.53
N ALA A 67 -19.78 17.03 3.72
CA ALA A 67 -20.00 17.03 2.26
C ALA A 67 -18.94 16.21 1.52
N ASN A 68 -17.77 16.03 2.13
CA ASN A 68 -16.65 15.24 1.63
C ASN A 68 -16.21 14.23 2.71
N PRO A 69 -16.92 13.11 2.90
CA PRO A 69 -16.65 12.17 3.98
C PRO A 69 -15.27 11.52 3.89
N PRO A 70 -14.65 11.16 5.03
CA PRO A 70 -13.50 10.27 5.03
C PRO A 70 -13.84 8.94 4.36
N ARG A 71 -12.88 8.33 3.70
CA ARG A 71 -13.05 7.02 3.06
C ARG A 71 -11.77 6.19 3.08
N ILE A 72 -11.94 4.88 3.14
CA ILE A 72 -10.86 3.91 3.25
C ILE A 72 -10.87 3.03 2.00
N LYS A 73 -9.74 3.01 1.30
CA LYS A 73 -9.48 2.12 0.17
C LYS A 73 -8.47 1.06 0.58
N PHE A 74 -8.79 -0.19 0.26
CA PHE A 74 -7.96 -1.35 0.58
C PHE A 74 -7.20 -1.81 -0.65
N PHE A 75 -5.95 -2.22 -0.45
CA PHE A 75 -5.08 -2.82 -1.45
C PHE A 75 -4.53 -4.13 -0.90
N LEU A 76 -4.07 -5.00 -1.80
CA LEU A 76 -3.51 -6.28 -1.36
C LEU A 76 -2.18 -6.10 -0.64
N THR A 77 -1.46 -4.99 -0.86
CA THR A 77 -0.18 -4.75 -0.19
C THR A 77 0.07 -3.27 0.05
N ALA A 78 0.97 -2.96 0.98
CA ALA A 78 1.46 -1.60 1.16
C ALA A 78 2.13 -1.03 -0.10
N GLY A 79 2.83 -1.87 -0.88
CA GLY A 79 3.45 -1.45 -2.13
C GLY A 79 2.42 -1.01 -3.19
N GLU A 80 1.25 -1.65 -3.23
CA GLU A 80 0.15 -1.24 -4.11
C GLU A 80 -0.48 0.08 -3.66
N ALA A 81 -0.72 0.25 -2.36
CA ALA A 81 -1.22 1.51 -1.79
C ALA A 81 -0.25 2.67 -2.08
N GLU A 82 1.06 2.45 -1.88
CA GLU A 82 2.11 3.44 -2.18
C GLU A 82 2.17 3.76 -3.69
N ALA A 83 2.05 2.74 -4.55
CA ALA A 83 2.02 2.93 -6.00
C ALA A 83 0.82 3.78 -6.46
N GLU A 84 -0.33 3.67 -5.79
CA GLU A 84 -1.49 4.52 -6.06
C GLU A 84 -1.21 5.99 -5.74
N GLN A 85 -0.50 6.26 -4.62
CA GLN A 85 -0.06 7.61 -4.26
C GLN A 85 0.92 8.19 -5.27
N PHE A 86 1.94 7.42 -5.70
CA PHE A 86 2.90 7.87 -6.71
C PHE A 86 2.28 8.20 -8.06
N GLN A 87 1.13 7.59 -8.37
CA GLN A 87 0.37 7.87 -9.59
C GLN A 87 -0.53 9.11 -9.46
N GLY A 88 -0.46 9.81 -8.32
CA GLY A 88 -1.28 11.00 -8.03
C GLY A 88 -2.74 10.67 -7.71
N ARG A 89 -3.06 9.39 -7.47
CA ARG A 89 -4.44 8.93 -7.19
C ARG A 89 -4.75 8.82 -5.69
N GLY A 90 -3.73 9.00 -4.85
CA GLY A 90 -3.84 9.07 -3.38
C GLY A 90 -3.77 10.48 -2.79
N GLU A 91 -4.03 11.53 -3.57
CA GLU A 91 -3.97 12.90 -3.03
C GLU A 91 -4.97 13.08 -1.87
N GLY A 92 -4.47 13.60 -0.74
CA GLY A 92 -5.26 13.76 0.48
C GLY A 92 -5.54 12.45 1.23
N ALA A 93 -4.83 11.36 0.88
CA ALA A 93 -4.83 10.14 1.66
C ALA A 93 -3.59 10.03 2.55
N GLU A 94 -3.78 9.43 3.71
CA GLU A 94 -2.73 8.82 4.50
C GLU A 94 -2.63 7.33 4.17
N GLN A 95 -1.41 6.80 4.10
CA GLN A 95 -1.19 5.38 3.92
C GLN A 95 -0.95 4.70 5.26
N ILE A 96 -1.70 3.63 5.52
CA ILE A 96 -1.59 2.80 6.73
C ILE A 96 -1.55 1.35 6.28
N GLY A 97 -0.36 0.75 6.27
CA GLY A 97 -0.15 -0.58 5.71
C GLY A 97 -0.59 -0.66 4.24
N GLY A 98 -1.46 -1.63 3.94
CA GLY A 98 -2.11 -1.83 2.63
C GLY A 98 -3.32 -0.93 2.37
N THR A 99 -3.59 0.08 3.20
CA THR A 99 -4.77 0.93 3.07
C THR A 99 -4.42 2.38 2.77
N LEU A 100 -5.34 3.07 2.10
CA LEU A 100 -5.34 4.52 1.97
C LEU A 100 -6.58 5.10 2.68
N LEU A 101 -6.34 5.92 3.71
CA LEU A 101 -7.35 6.71 4.41
C LEU A 101 -7.39 8.11 3.80
N TYR A 102 -8.39 8.39 2.97
CA TYR A 102 -8.65 9.74 2.49
C TYR A 102 -9.39 10.51 3.58
N VAL A 103 -8.77 11.58 4.09
CA VAL A 103 -9.20 12.24 5.34
C VAL A 103 -10.50 13.05 5.22
N GLY A 104 -10.79 13.57 4.02
CA GLY A 104 -12.01 14.34 3.78
C GLY A 104 -12.23 15.50 4.75
N ASP A 105 -13.48 15.69 5.18
CA ASP A 105 -13.93 16.63 6.20
C ASP A 105 -13.87 16.03 7.63
N GLY A 106 -13.17 14.91 7.83
CA GLY A 106 -13.07 14.24 9.13
C GLY A 106 -12.37 15.12 10.17
N SER A 107 -12.95 15.20 11.37
CA SER A 107 -12.26 15.81 12.51
C SER A 107 -11.13 14.92 13.02
N ASP A 108 -10.07 15.51 13.58
CA ASP A 108 -8.95 14.78 14.19
C ASP A 108 -9.42 13.65 15.13
N ASP A 109 -10.38 13.91 16.03
CA ASP A 109 -10.93 12.89 16.96
C ASP A 109 -11.58 11.70 16.24
N LEU A 110 -12.21 11.95 15.09
CA LEU A 110 -12.83 10.90 14.27
C LEU A 110 -11.73 10.10 13.56
N LEU A 111 -10.79 10.81 12.91
CA LEU A 111 -9.70 10.21 12.15
C LEU A 111 -8.79 9.36 13.04
N GLU A 112 -8.47 9.82 14.26
CA GLU A 112 -7.71 9.02 15.23
C GLU A 112 -8.41 7.69 15.56
N GLY A 113 -9.74 7.73 15.73
CA GLY A 113 -10.55 6.52 15.94
C GLY A 113 -10.49 5.56 14.76
N VAL A 114 -10.50 6.09 13.53
CA VAL A 114 -10.41 5.32 12.29
C VAL A 114 -9.02 4.73 12.11
N GLU A 115 -7.96 5.53 12.27
CA GLU A 115 -6.56 5.11 12.18
C GLU A 115 -6.25 3.97 13.16
N LYS A 116 -6.80 4.05 14.37
CA LYS A 116 -6.66 2.98 15.36
C LYS A 116 -7.26 1.65 14.89
N CYS A 117 -8.34 1.68 14.13
CA CYS A 117 -8.93 0.48 13.53
C CYS A 117 -8.11 -0.07 12.36
N LEU A 118 -7.26 0.76 11.73
CA LEU A 118 -6.42 0.38 10.60
C LEU A 118 -5.01 -0.06 11.02
N ALA A 119 -4.52 0.38 12.18
CA ALA A 119 -3.15 0.16 12.61
C ALA A 119 -2.78 -1.31 12.86
N ASP A 120 -3.76 -2.17 13.15
CA ASP A 120 -3.56 -3.58 13.51
C ASP A 120 -3.96 -4.56 12.39
N LEU A 121 -4.19 -4.07 11.16
CA LEU A 121 -4.50 -4.87 9.98
C LEU A 121 -3.24 -5.43 9.31
#